data_AF-A0A0D2LH73-F1
#
_entry.id   AF-A0A0D2LH73-F1
#
_cell.length_a   1.000
_cell.length_b   1.000
_cell.length_c   1.000
_cell.angle_alpha   90.00
_cell.angle_beta   90.00
_cell.angle_gamma   90.00
#
_symmetry.space_group_name_H-M   'P 1'
#
loop_
_entity.id
_entity.type
_entity.pdbx_description
1 polymer ?
#
loop_
_entity_poly.entity_id
_entity_poly.type
_entity_poly.pdbx_seq_one_letter_code
_entity_poly.pdbx_strand_id
1 'polypeptide(L)'
;MESCLVGALRHSTRQAVRKTPNVLARGKSTAANAAQTTRSAAKPATETISAEDISWPQYLNIKKSKRTWQTAVTIPCALLGLAGGAVYFGNLDTDPMKPIWGIDPFFFYGFCTVGCAGAGALIGPTIGGSIWRFTHRRVLMHIDAKDREFFRRIAKNRVDVSLQNPTQPVPDYYGEKIGSLHQYRQWLRDQSKYRHKALLPEE
;
A
#
# COMPACT_ATOMS: atom_id res chain seq x y z
N MET A 1 34.08 12.26 -61.90
CA MET A 1 32.77 12.58 -61.28
C MET A 1 33.10 12.92 -59.84
N GLU A 2 33.36 14.20 -59.63
CA GLU A 2 32.42 15.07 -58.92
C GLU A 2 32.35 14.70 -57.44
N SER A 3 33.04 15.47 -56.60
CA SER A 3 32.52 16.71 -56.00
C SER A 3 31.81 16.41 -54.68
N CYS A 4 32.39 17.00 -53.62
CA CYS A 4 31.66 17.76 -52.61
C CYS A 4 30.87 16.99 -51.55
N LEU A 5 30.73 17.44 -50.31
CA LEU A 5 31.29 18.55 -49.54
C LEU A 5 30.88 18.26 -48.09
N VAL A 6 31.82 18.45 -47.17
CA VAL A 6 31.65 19.18 -45.90
C VAL A 6 30.41 18.88 -45.03
N GLY A 7 30.68 18.32 -43.85
CA GLY A 7 29.80 18.44 -42.68
C GLY A 7 30.65 18.57 -41.42
N ALA A 8 30.93 19.81 -41.02
CA ALA A 8 31.74 20.15 -39.85
C ALA A 8 31.12 19.62 -38.54
N LEU A 9 31.90 18.82 -37.80
CA LEU A 9 31.62 18.43 -36.42
C LEU A 9 31.75 19.65 -35.50
N ARG A 10 30.63 20.32 -35.23
CA ARG A 10 30.53 21.31 -34.14
C ARG A 10 30.37 20.58 -32.81
N HIS A 11 31.47 20.43 -32.08
CA HIS A 11 31.41 20.10 -30.66
C HIS A 11 30.75 21.24 -29.89
N SER A 12 29.46 21.06 -29.56
CA SER A 12 28.73 21.96 -28.66
C SER A 12 28.97 21.52 -27.22
N THR A 13 29.77 22.31 -26.51
CA THR A 13 30.16 22.16 -25.11
C THR A 13 28.93 22.24 -24.22
N ARG A 14 28.60 21.15 -23.52
CA ARG A 14 27.57 21.12 -22.46
C ARG A 14 28.01 22.01 -21.30
N GLN A 15 27.33 23.12 -21.07
CA GLN A 15 27.51 23.96 -19.89
C GLN A 15 26.87 23.29 -18.67
N ALA A 16 27.69 22.99 -17.67
CA ALA A 16 27.26 22.47 -16.37
C ALA A 16 26.87 23.64 -15.46
N VAL A 17 25.58 23.74 -15.13
CA VAL A 17 25.05 24.72 -14.16
C VAL A 17 25.49 24.33 -12.75
N ARG A 18 26.50 25.03 -12.22
CA ARG A 18 26.94 24.93 -10.82
C ARG A 18 25.89 25.56 -9.91
N LYS A 19 25.30 24.76 -9.00
CA LYS A 19 24.47 25.26 -7.90
C LYS A 19 25.37 25.61 -6.70
N THR A 20 25.43 26.88 -6.34
CA THR A 20 26.05 27.37 -5.10
C THR A 20 25.04 27.31 -3.95
N PRO A 21 25.37 26.70 -2.80
CA PRO A 21 24.68 26.98 -1.55
C PRO A 21 25.38 28.14 -0.82
N ASN A 22 24.67 29.26 -0.65
CA ASN A 22 25.09 30.34 0.26
C ASN A 22 25.00 29.84 1.70
N VAL A 23 26.15 29.45 2.26
CA VAL A 23 26.32 29.18 3.69
C VAL A 23 26.75 30.48 4.36
N LEU A 24 25.81 31.18 4.96
CA LEU A 24 26.11 32.27 5.90
C LEU A 24 26.47 31.65 7.25
N ALA A 25 27.76 31.66 7.55
CA ALA A 25 28.28 31.50 8.91
C ALA A 25 28.28 32.87 9.60
N ARG A 26 27.87 32.91 10.89
CA ARG A 26 28.59 33.53 12.03
C ARG A 26 27.65 33.95 13.17
N GLY A 27 28.04 33.57 14.38
CA GLY A 27 27.57 34.16 15.63
C GLY A 27 27.90 33.28 16.85
N LYS A 28 29.10 33.42 17.41
CA LYS A 28 29.50 32.84 18.71
C LYS A 28 29.05 33.76 19.85
N SER A 29 28.89 33.13 21.02
CA SER A 29 28.89 33.69 22.40
C SER A 29 27.53 34.01 23.01
N THR A 30 27.12 33.23 24.01
CA THR A 30 27.35 33.53 25.44
C THR A 30 27.10 32.29 26.29
N ALA A 31 28.02 31.99 27.19
CA ALA A 31 27.91 30.97 28.21
C ALA A 31 26.97 31.44 29.34
N ALA A 32 26.06 30.58 29.80
CA ALA A 32 25.40 30.73 31.08
C ALA A 32 25.01 29.35 31.65
N ASN A 33 25.57 29.10 32.83
CA ASN A 33 25.27 28.12 33.88
C ASN A 33 24.53 26.82 33.57
N ALA A 34 25.24 25.74 33.89
CA ALA A 34 24.71 24.45 34.29
C ALA A 34 23.71 24.60 35.45
N ALA A 35 22.44 24.30 35.16
CA ALA A 35 21.48 23.86 36.15
C ALA A 35 21.06 22.45 35.76
N GLN A 36 21.58 21.46 36.49
CA GLN A 36 21.18 20.06 36.41
C GLN A 36 19.68 19.96 36.75
N THR A 37 18.83 19.97 35.73
CA THR A 37 17.46 19.46 35.87
C THR A 37 17.53 17.96 35.73
N THR A 38 17.32 17.27 36.84
CA THR A 38 17.11 15.84 36.93
C THR A 38 16.04 15.43 35.91
N ARG A 39 16.47 14.85 34.80
CA ARG A 39 15.59 14.08 33.91
C ARG A 39 15.15 12.86 34.71
N SER A 40 14.04 13.02 35.45
CA SER A 40 13.25 11.88 35.87
C SER A 40 12.96 11.08 34.62
N ALA A 41 13.55 9.90 34.55
CA ALA A 41 13.26 8.90 33.55
C ALA A 41 11.74 8.70 33.57
N ALA A 42 11.06 9.25 32.57
CA ALA A 42 9.70 8.91 32.29
C ALA A 42 9.71 7.42 31.96
N LYS A 43 9.30 6.61 32.94
CA LYS A 43 8.76 5.27 32.75
C LYS A 43 7.89 5.34 31.49
N PRO A 44 7.98 4.37 30.55
CA PRO A 44 6.95 4.29 29.54
C PRO A 44 5.67 4.07 30.33
N ALA A 45 4.82 5.10 30.39
CA ALA A 45 3.46 4.90 30.79
C ALA A 45 2.95 3.89 29.78
N THR A 46 2.69 2.68 30.27
CA THR A 46 1.76 1.77 29.62
C THR A 46 0.47 2.56 29.57
N GLU A 47 0.30 3.35 28.50
CA GLU A 47 -0.94 3.98 28.12
C GLU A 47 -1.90 2.82 27.97
N THR A 48 -2.65 2.58 29.05
CA THR A 48 -3.89 1.86 28.97
C THR A 48 -4.69 2.71 28.00
N ILE A 49 -4.73 2.28 26.75
CA ILE A 49 -5.48 2.93 25.67
C ILE A 49 -6.91 3.00 26.18
N SER A 50 -7.27 4.11 26.82
CA SER A 50 -8.64 4.45 27.09
C SER A 50 -9.31 4.49 25.74
N ALA A 51 -10.35 3.69 25.61
CA ALA A 51 -10.94 3.33 24.34
C ALA A 51 -11.44 4.58 23.56
N GLU A 52 -11.61 5.73 24.21
CA GLU A 52 -12.16 6.96 23.63
C GLU A 52 -11.40 7.60 22.44
N ASP A 53 -10.07 7.54 22.29
CA ASP A 53 -9.40 8.36 21.25
C ASP A 53 -8.26 7.67 20.49
N ILE A 54 -8.62 6.84 19.50
CA ILE A 54 -7.65 6.38 18.49
C ILE A 54 -7.17 7.60 17.68
N SER A 55 -5.87 7.89 17.75
CA SER A 55 -5.26 8.97 16.98
C SER A 55 -5.31 8.68 15.47
N TRP A 56 -5.36 9.73 14.64
CA TRP A 56 -5.34 9.60 13.17
C TRP A 56 -4.22 8.71 12.61
N PRO A 57 -2.94 8.82 13.03
CA PRO A 57 -1.89 7.95 12.52
C PRO A 57 -2.11 6.48 12.92
N GLN A 58 -2.58 6.21 14.15
CA GLN A 58 -2.91 4.85 14.59
C GLN A 58 -4.06 4.26 13.77
N TYR A 59 -5.14 5.02 13.58
CA TYR A 59 -6.28 4.62 12.76
C TYR A 59 -5.88 4.26 11.33
N LEU A 60 -5.08 5.12 10.67
CA LEU A 60 -4.64 4.87 9.29
C LEU A 60 -3.72 3.64 9.19
N ASN A 61 -2.87 3.41 10.19
CA ASN A 61 -2.06 2.20 10.27
C ASN A 61 -2.92 0.94 10.45
N ILE A 62 -3.96 0.99 11.28
CA ILE A 62 -4.90 -0.12 11.48
C ILE A 62 -5.66 -0.43 10.18
N LYS A 63 -6.12 0.60 9.46
CA LYS A 63 -6.77 0.45 8.15
C LYS A 63 -5.85 -0.20 7.13
N LYS A 64 -4.57 0.21 7.07
CA LYS A 64 -3.54 -0.43 6.22
C LYS A 64 -3.31 -1.88 6.62
N SER A 65 -3.21 -2.14 7.93
CA SER A 65 -2.97 -3.46 8.51
C SER A 65 -4.04 -4.46 8.07
N LYS A 66 -5.32 -4.06 8.06
CA LYS A 66 -6.43 -4.93 7.61
C LYS A 66 -6.19 -5.54 6.23
N ARG A 67 -5.77 -4.74 5.25
CA ARG A 67 -5.48 -5.22 3.89
C ARG A 67 -4.25 -6.11 3.85
N THR A 68 -3.21 -5.75 4.61
CA THR A 68 -2.00 -6.59 4.67
C THR A 68 -2.28 -7.95 5.29
N TRP A 69 -3.17 -8.05 6.29
CA TRP A 69 -3.58 -9.32 6.87
C TRP A 69 -4.30 -10.22 5.86
N GLN A 70 -5.19 -9.67 5.05
CA GLN A 70 -5.89 -10.43 4.01
C GLN A 70 -4.91 -11.01 2.98
N THR A 71 -3.96 -10.21 2.49
CA THR A 71 -2.94 -10.69 1.55
C THR A 71 -1.94 -11.63 2.20
N ALA A 72 -1.50 -11.34 3.43
CA ALA A 72 -0.51 -12.13 4.15
C ALA A 72 -1.02 -13.53 4.49
N VAL A 73 -2.31 -13.70 4.79
CA VAL A 73 -2.91 -15.02 5.10
C VAL A 73 -3.19 -15.83 3.83
N THR A 74 -3.27 -15.19 2.67
CA THR A 74 -3.50 -15.88 1.38
C THR A 74 -2.35 -16.81 1.02
N ILE A 75 -1.10 -16.37 1.20
CA ILE A 75 0.10 -17.14 0.87
C ILE A 75 0.19 -18.44 1.69
N PRO A 76 0.16 -18.43 3.04
CA PRO A 76 0.22 -19.65 3.81
C PRO A 76 -1.02 -20.52 3.60
N CYS A 77 -2.21 -19.94 3.38
CA CYS A 77 -3.41 -20.74 3.09
C CYS A 77 -3.29 -21.49 1.74
N ALA A 78 -2.74 -20.84 0.71
CA ALA A 78 -2.44 -21.49 -0.56
C ALA A 78 -1.38 -22.59 -0.41
N LEU A 79 -0.31 -22.34 0.35
CA LEU A 79 0.72 -23.34 0.62
C LEU A 79 0.18 -24.53 1.42
N LEU A 80 -0.69 -24.29 2.40
CA LEU A 80 -1.36 -25.34 3.16
C LEU A 80 -2.32 -26.15 2.27
N GLY A 81 -3.06 -25.49 1.37
CA GLY A 81 -3.90 -26.15 0.38
C GLY A 81 -3.08 -27.01 -0.58
N LEU A 82 -1.94 -26.51 -1.06
CA LEU A 82 -1.00 -27.25 -1.90
C LEU A 82 -0.43 -28.45 -1.16
N ALA A 83 0.10 -28.25 0.04
CA ALA A 83 0.69 -29.31 0.85
C ALA A 83 -0.36 -30.38 1.20
N GLY A 84 -1.57 -29.98 1.57
CA GLY A 84 -2.68 -30.89 1.83
C GLY A 84 -3.09 -31.68 0.59
N GLY A 85 -3.17 -31.03 -0.57
CA GLY A 85 -3.42 -31.70 -1.85
C GLY A 85 -2.33 -32.71 -2.20
N ALA A 86 -1.06 -32.30 -2.09
CA ALA A 86 0.08 -33.15 -2.40
C ALA A 86 0.14 -34.38 -1.48
N VAL A 87 -0.11 -34.20 -0.18
CA VAL A 87 -0.19 -35.32 0.77
C VAL A 87 -1.39 -36.22 0.46
N TYR A 88 -2.56 -35.65 0.15
CA TYR A 88 -3.75 -36.44 -0.14
C TYR A 88 -3.60 -37.26 -1.43
N PHE A 89 -3.23 -36.61 -2.54
CA PHE A 89 -3.10 -37.28 -3.83
C PHE A 89 -1.84 -38.14 -3.93
N GLY A 90 -0.78 -37.82 -3.20
CA GLY A 90 0.44 -38.63 -3.16
C GLY A 90 0.29 -39.96 -2.41
N ASN A 91 -0.73 -40.10 -1.56
CA ASN A 91 -1.06 -41.35 -0.88
C ASN A 91 -2.08 -42.22 -1.65
N LEU A 92 -2.58 -41.76 -2.80
CA LEU A 92 -3.48 -42.56 -3.64
C LEU A 92 -2.65 -43.47 -4.56
N ASP A 93 -3.06 -44.73 -4.67
CA ASP A 93 -2.44 -45.68 -5.60
C ASP A 93 -2.71 -45.25 -7.06
N THR A 94 -1.68 -44.75 -7.74
CA THR A 94 -1.69 -44.43 -9.18
C THR A 94 -1.27 -45.64 -9.99
N ASP A 95 -2.22 -46.29 -10.68
CA ASP A 95 -1.93 -47.27 -11.74
C ASP A 95 -1.87 -46.56 -13.11
N PRO A 96 -0.70 -46.51 -13.79
CA PRO A 96 -0.55 -45.87 -15.10
C PRO A 96 -1.44 -46.48 -16.20
N MET A 97 -1.91 -47.71 -16.03
CA MET A 97 -2.72 -48.42 -17.03
C MET A 97 -4.20 -48.03 -17.00
N LYS A 98 -4.62 -47.25 -15.99
CA LYS A 98 -6.01 -46.84 -15.82
C LYS A 98 -6.15 -45.33 -15.96
N PRO A 99 -6.32 -44.80 -17.19
CA PRO A 99 -6.51 -43.37 -17.39
C PRO A 99 -7.82 -42.89 -16.74
N ILE A 100 -7.75 -41.73 -16.09
CA ILE A 100 -8.89 -41.06 -15.47
C ILE A 100 -9.41 -40.05 -16.48
N TRP A 101 -10.61 -40.26 -17.03
CA TRP A 101 -11.19 -39.40 -18.08
C TRP A 101 -10.32 -39.26 -19.35
N GLY A 102 -9.53 -40.30 -19.67
CA GLY A 102 -8.61 -40.28 -20.81
C GLY A 102 -7.32 -39.48 -20.58
N ILE A 103 -7.11 -38.97 -19.36
CA ILE A 103 -5.91 -38.26 -18.94
C ILE A 103 -5.08 -39.19 -18.03
N ASP A 104 -3.76 -39.08 -18.12
CA ASP A 104 -2.84 -39.78 -17.23
C ASP A 104 -3.13 -39.40 -15.76
N PRO A 105 -3.24 -40.38 -14.83
CA PRO A 105 -3.42 -40.12 -13.41
C PRO A 105 -2.44 -39.09 -12.82
N PHE A 106 -1.17 -39.05 -13.27
CA PHE A 106 -0.19 -38.08 -12.79
C PHE A 106 -0.57 -36.63 -13.13
N PHE A 107 -1.02 -36.39 -14.37
CA PHE A 107 -1.47 -35.06 -14.77
C PHE A 107 -2.77 -34.68 -14.06
N PHE A 108 -3.71 -35.61 -13.96
CA PHE A 108 -4.99 -35.37 -13.26
C PHE A 108 -4.76 -34.96 -11.80
N TYR A 109 -3.98 -35.74 -11.05
CA TYR A 109 -3.66 -35.41 -9.66
C TYR A 109 -2.76 -34.18 -9.51
N GLY A 110 -1.89 -33.91 -10.48
CA GLY A 110 -1.15 -32.66 -10.56
C GLY A 110 -2.08 -31.45 -10.65
N PHE A 111 -3.05 -31.48 -11.57
CA PHE A 111 -4.06 -30.43 -11.69
C PHE A 111 -4.93 -30.31 -10.45
N CYS A 112 -5.34 -31.43 -9.85
CA CYS A 112 -6.11 -31.40 -8.60
C CYS A 112 -5.30 -30.77 -7.46
N THR A 113 -4.01 -31.09 -7.33
CA THR A 113 -3.12 -30.52 -6.32
C THR A 113 -2.97 -29.00 -6.48
N VAL A 114 -2.76 -28.54 -7.73
CA VAL A 114 -2.74 -27.10 -8.04
C VAL A 114 -4.12 -26.47 -7.78
N GLY A 115 -5.20 -27.19 -8.05
CA GLY A 115 -6.56 -26.80 -7.70
C GLY A 115 -6.75 -26.58 -6.20
N CYS A 116 -6.22 -27.47 -5.35
CA CYS A 116 -6.22 -27.30 -3.90
C CYS A 116 -5.45 -26.05 -3.45
N ALA A 117 -4.31 -25.74 -4.09
CA ALA A 117 -3.58 -24.51 -3.85
C ALA A 117 -4.41 -23.26 -4.20
N GLY A 118 -5.07 -23.28 -5.36
CA GLY A 118 -5.98 -22.22 -5.80
C GLY A 118 -7.17 -22.03 -4.85
N ALA A 119 -7.78 -23.12 -4.39
CA ALA A 119 -8.86 -23.08 -3.40
C ALA A 119 -8.40 -22.46 -2.06
N GLY A 120 -7.20 -22.84 -1.58
CA GLY A 120 -6.59 -22.22 -0.41
C GLY A 120 -6.36 -20.71 -0.60
N ALA A 121 -5.90 -20.29 -1.78
CA ALA A 121 -5.72 -18.88 -2.09
C ALA A 121 -7.05 -18.10 -2.10
N LEU A 122 -8.15 -18.70 -2.56
CA LEU A 122 -9.47 -18.07 -2.55
C LEU A 122 -10.06 -17.92 -1.14
N ILE A 123 -9.85 -18.93 -0.29
CA ILE A 123 -10.34 -18.91 1.10
C ILE A 123 -9.48 -17.98 1.98
N GLY A 124 -8.18 -17.84 1.68
CA GLY A 124 -7.22 -17.07 2.46
C GLY A 124 -7.68 -15.68 2.92
N PRO A 125 -8.15 -14.78 2.04
CA PRO A 125 -8.61 -13.43 2.42
C PRO A 125 -9.76 -13.42 3.42
N THR A 126 -10.68 -14.40 3.35
CA THR A 126 -11.82 -14.51 4.28
C THR A 126 -11.37 -14.90 5.68
N ILE A 127 -10.44 -15.84 5.78
CA ILE A 127 -9.80 -16.24 7.04
C ILE A 127 -8.98 -15.07 7.60
N GLY A 128 -8.17 -14.41 6.77
CA GLY A 128 -7.36 -13.28 7.19
C GLY A 128 -8.18 -12.10 7.72
N GLY A 129 -9.31 -11.79 7.08
CA GLY A 129 -10.27 -10.81 7.57
C GLY A 129 -10.89 -11.20 8.91
N SER A 130 -11.20 -12.48 9.09
CA SER A 130 -11.78 -13.01 10.34
C SER A 130 -10.80 -12.94 11.50
N ILE A 131 -9.54 -13.35 11.29
CA ILE A 131 -8.45 -13.25 12.28
C ILE A 131 -8.22 -11.78 12.67
N TRP A 132 -8.21 -10.87 11.69
CA TRP A 132 -8.05 -9.45 11.96
C TRP A 132 -9.19 -8.88 12.82
N ARG A 133 -10.46 -9.23 12.53
CA ARG A 133 -11.60 -8.81 13.35
C ARG A 133 -11.53 -9.35 14.77
N PHE A 134 -11.09 -10.59 14.94
CA PHE A 134 -10.96 -11.21 16.26
C PHE A 134 -9.88 -10.52 17.11
N THR A 135 -8.72 -10.24 16.52
CA THR A 135 -7.60 -9.56 17.19
C THR A 135 -7.93 -8.11 17.56
N HIS A 136 -8.68 -7.41 16.71
CA HIS A 136 -9.03 -5.98 16.90
C HIS A 136 -10.44 -5.77 17.48
N ARG A 137 -11.10 -6.80 18.00
CA ARG A 137 -12.51 -6.75 18.45
C ARG A 137 -12.81 -5.64 19.47
N ARG A 138 -11.85 -5.32 20.34
CA ARG A 138 -12.02 -4.32 21.42
C ARG A 138 -12.00 -2.87 20.90
N VAL A 139 -11.24 -2.61 19.85
CA VAL A 139 -11.06 -1.27 19.26
C VAL A 139 -12.01 -1.01 18.09
N LEU A 140 -12.80 -2.02 17.69
CA LEU A 140 -13.59 -2.01 16.47
C LEU A 140 -14.66 -0.91 16.44
N MET A 141 -15.32 -0.67 17.57
CA MET A 141 -16.34 0.40 17.69
C MET A 141 -15.73 1.79 17.44
N HIS A 142 -14.53 2.03 17.96
CA HIS A 142 -13.83 3.31 17.77
C HIS A 142 -13.27 3.45 16.36
N ILE A 143 -12.82 2.35 15.76
CA ILE A 143 -12.42 2.31 14.34
C ILE A 143 -13.62 2.65 13.45
N ASP A 144 -14.78 2.05 13.70
CA ASP A 144 -16.00 2.30 12.90
C ASP A 144 -16.46 3.76 13.02
N ALA A 145 -16.34 4.37 14.20
CA ALA A 145 -16.63 5.79 14.41
C ALA A 145 -15.66 6.70 13.61
N LYS A 146 -14.35 6.41 13.65
CA LYS A 146 -13.33 7.14 12.88
C LYS A 146 -13.44 6.89 11.37
N ASP A 147 -13.83 5.68 10.95
CA ASP A 147 -14.12 5.34 9.55
C ASP A 147 -15.22 6.24 8.99
N ARG A 148 -16.31 6.43 9.74
CA ARG A 148 -17.39 7.36 9.35
C ARG A 148 -16.88 8.79 9.22
N GLU A 149 -16.08 9.26 10.17
CA GLU A 149 -15.49 10.60 10.09
C GLU A 149 -14.55 10.75 8.89
N PHE A 150 -13.72 9.75 8.63
CA PHE A 150 -12.82 9.69 7.48
C PHE A 150 -13.62 9.76 6.18
N PHE A 151 -14.68 8.96 6.02
CA PHE A 151 -15.52 8.98 4.82
C PHE A 151 -16.23 10.32 4.62
N ARG A 152 -16.67 10.99 5.69
CA ARG A 152 -17.21 12.37 5.60
C ARG A 152 -16.16 13.35 5.07
N ARG A 153 -14.91 13.25 5.55
CA ARG A 153 -13.79 14.09 5.08
C ARG A 153 -13.42 13.82 3.62
N ILE A 154 -13.44 12.56 3.19
CA ILE A 154 -13.22 12.18 1.78
C ILE A 154 -14.37 12.68 0.91
N ALA A 155 -15.61 12.46 1.31
CA ALA A 155 -16.80 12.90 0.57
C ALA A 155 -16.86 14.42 0.37
N LYS A 156 -16.37 15.21 1.34
CA LYS A 156 -16.28 16.68 1.22
C LYS A 156 -15.21 17.14 0.23
N ASN A 157 -14.08 16.42 0.14
CA ASN A 157 -12.90 16.87 -0.59
C ASN A 157 -12.72 16.23 -1.97
N ARG A 158 -13.42 15.11 -2.26
CA ARG A 158 -13.38 14.43 -3.55
C ARG A 158 -13.86 15.34 -4.67
N VAL A 159 -13.35 15.13 -5.88
CA VAL A 159 -13.87 15.77 -7.09
C VAL A 159 -15.11 15.02 -7.58
N ASP A 160 -16.04 15.75 -8.20
CA ASP A 160 -17.25 15.17 -8.80
C ASP A 160 -16.92 14.26 -9.98
N VAL A 161 -17.64 13.12 -10.06
CA VAL A 161 -17.45 12.11 -11.11
C VAL A 161 -17.88 12.62 -12.49
N SER A 162 -18.73 13.66 -12.56
CA SER A 162 -19.13 14.27 -13.83
C SER A 162 -17.97 14.97 -14.54
N LEU A 163 -16.92 15.36 -13.82
CA LEU A 163 -15.76 16.07 -14.36
C LEU A 163 -14.68 15.11 -14.92
N GLN A 164 -15.03 13.84 -15.15
CA GLN A 164 -14.10 12.84 -15.68
C GLN A 164 -13.78 13.08 -17.16
N ASN A 165 -12.51 13.32 -17.45
CA ASN A 165 -11.98 13.30 -18.81
C ASN A 165 -11.35 11.92 -19.12
N PRO A 166 -11.72 11.23 -20.22
CA PRO A 166 -11.10 9.96 -20.63
C PRO A 166 -9.56 9.98 -20.72
N THR A 167 -8.96 11.13 -21.01
CA THR A 167 -7.50 11.27 -21.15
C THR A 167 -6.79 11.40 -19.80
N GLN A 168 -7.49 11.75 -18.72
CA GLN A 168 -6.91 11.95 -17.39
C GLN A 168 -7.62 11.08 -16.35
N PRO A 169 -7.03 9.93 -15.97
CA PRO A 169 -7.64 9.04 -15.01
C PRO A 169 -7.80 9.72 -13.65
N VAL A 170 -8.92 9.46 -13.00
CA VAL A 170 -9.30 10.15 -11.77
C VAL A 170 -8.47 9.68 -10.58
N PRO A 171 -7.94 10.61 -9.77
CA PRO A 171 -7.29 10.26 -8.53
C PRO A 171 -8.26 9.49 -7.63
N ASP A 172 -7.79 8.42 -7.00
CA ASP A 172 -8.54 7.49 -6.14
C ASP A 172 -9.79 8.12 -5.49
N TYR A 173 -10.97 7.80 -6.04
CA TYR A 173 -12.23 8.45 -5.69
C TYR A 173 -12.68 8.14 -4.25
N TYR A 174 -12.34 6.96 -3.74
CA TYR A 174 -12.77 6.48 -2.41
C TYR A 174 -11.68 6.64 -1.33
N GLY A 175 -10.46 7.04 -1.72
CA GLY A 175 -9.34 7.12 -0.79
C GLY A 175 -8.95 5.76 -0.23
N GLU A 176 -9.07 4.70 -1.03
CA GLU A 176 -8.72 3.33 -0.67
C GLU A 176 -7.22 3.23 -0.35
N LYS A 177 -6.38 3.93 -1.13
CA LYS A 177 -4.92 3.89 -1.02
C LYS A 177 -4.36 4.74 0.13
N ILE A 178 -5.22 5.44 0.89
CA ILE A 178 -4.81 6.31 1.99
C ILE A 178 -4.60 5.46 3.25
N GLY A 179 -3.33 5.18 3.56
CA GLY A 179 -2.87 4.47 4.75
C GLY A 179 -1.91 5.28 5.64
N SER A 180 -1.65 6.54 5.31
CA SER A 180 -0.84 7.45 6.14
C SER A 180 -1.27 8.91 5.99
N LEU A 181 -0.88 9.75 6.97
CA LEU A 181 -1.17 11.20 6.92
C LEU A 181 -0.51 11.88 5.71
N HIS A 182 0.69 11.43 5.32
CA HIS A 182 1.37 11.94 4.14
C HIS A 182 0.57 11.62 2.87
N GLN A 183 0.09 10.38 2.73
CA GLN A 183 -0.76 9.97 1.60
C GLN A 183 -2.07 10.75 1.57
N TYR A 184 -2.66 11.05 2.72
CA TYR A 184 -3.86 11.89 2.80
C TYR A 184 -3.59 13.31 2.26
N ARG A 185 -2.50 13.96 2.66
CA ARG A 185 -2.11 15.29 2.15
C ARG A 185 -1.75 15.27 0.67
N GLN A 186 -1.14 14.19 0.20
CA GLN A 186 -0.87 13.99 -1.22
C GLN A 186 -2.18 13.88 -2.00
N TRP A 187 -3.10 13.05 -1.53
CA TRP A 187 -4.42 12.87 -2.13
C TRP A 187 -5.19 14.20 -2.23
N LEU A 188 -5.19 15.03 -1.17
CA LEU A 188 -5.82 16.36 -1.23
C LEU A 188 -5.22 17.26 -2.31
N ARG A 189 -3.89 17.22 -2.49
CA ARG A 189 -3.21 17.97 -3.55
C ARG A 189 -3.58 17.44 -4.94
N ASP A 190 -3.69 16.12 -5.08
CA ASP A 190 -4.05 15.50 -6.36
C ASP A 190 -5.50 15.80 -6.74
N GLN A 191 -6.44 15.79 -5.79
CA GLN A 191 -7.83 16.22 -6.00
C GLN A 191 -7.91 17.70 -6.39
N SER A 192 -7.15 18.57 -5.72
CA SER A 192 -7.09 20.00 -6.06
C SER A 192 -6.57 20.24 -7.48
N LYS A 193 -5.45 19.59 -7.84
CA LYS A 193 -4.89 19.65 -9.20
C LYS A 193 -5.89 19.18 -10.25
N TYR A 194 -6.61 18.09 -9.97
CA TYR A 194 -7.63 17.58 -10.88
C TYR A 194 -8.79 18.56 -11.05
N ARG A 195 -9.27 19.18 -9.96
CA ARG A 195 -10.31 20.23 -10.01
C ARG A 195 -9.87 21.43 -10.85
N HIS A 196 -8.62 21.89 -10.69
CA HIS A 196 -8.10 23.00 -11.47
C HIS A 196 -8.01 22.68 -12.97
N LYS A 197 -7.54 21.48 -13.32
CA LYS A 197 -7.47 21.01 -14.71
C LYS A 197 -8.85 20.81 -15.35
N ALA A 198 -9.84 20.38 -14.56
CA ALA A 198 -11.21 20.23 -15.05
C ALA A 198 -11.89 21.59 -15.34
N LEU A 199 -11.51 22.65 -14.62
CA LEU A 199 -12.07 24.00 -14.80
C LEU A 199 -11.37 24.82 -15.89
N LEU A 200 -10.09 24.57 -16.13
CA LEU A 200 -9.29 25.24 -17.17
C LEU A 200 -8.93 24.19 -18.24
N PRO A 201 -9.84 23.90 -19.20
CA PRO A 201 -9.45 23.15 -20.37
C PRO A 201 -8.34 23.95 -21.07
N GLU A 202 -7.14 23.37 -21.13
CA GLU A 202 -6.04 23.93 -21.92
C GLU A 202 -6.45 23.78 -23.40
N GLU A 203 -6.83 24.91 -24.00
CA GLU A 203 -7.06 25.08 -25.45
C GLU A 203 -5.75 25.01 -26.23
#